data_AF-Q6U399-F1
#
_entry.id   AF-Q6U399-F1
#
_cell.length_a   1.000
_cell.length_b   1.000
_cell.length_c   1.000
_cell.angle_alpha   90.00
_cell.angle_beta   90.00
_cell.angle_gamma   90.00
#
_symmetry.space_group_name_H-M   'P 1'
#
loop_
_entity.id
_entity.type
_entity.pdbx_description
1 polymer ?
#
loop_
_entity_poly.entity_id
_entity_poly.type
_entity_poly.pdbx_seq_one_letter_code
_entity_poly.pdbx_strand_id
1 'polypeptide(L)'
;AVDLGAHPEFLGPNDIQLGKKESISDTAKVLGSMFDGIEFRGFKQSDVEILAKDSGRPVWNGLTDVWHPTQMLADFMTIKEHFGHLQDLTLAYVGDGRNNVANSLLVTGAILGVNITIISPESLQPALEIQKLARKYAMKSRSKISIRTDLNGLENCLGQYGWGS
;
A
#
# COMPACT_ATOMS: atom_id res chain seq x y z
N ALA A 1 0.91 -17.39 8.94
CA ALA A 1 1.66 -17.40 10.21
C ALA A 1 1.82 -18.83 10.73
N VAL A 2 0.71 -19.55 10.95
CA VAL A 2 0.71 -20.94 11.42
C VAL A 2 1.50 -21.88 10.50
N ASP A 3 1.33 -21.76 9.17
CA ASP A 3 2.12 -22.56 8.21
C ASP A 3 3.63 -22.29 8.25
N LEU A 4 4.04 -21.16 8.83
CA LEU A 4 5.45 -20.79 9.06
C LEU A 4 5.93 -21.14 10.47
N GLY A 5 5.12 -21.86 11.26
CA GLY A 5 5.42 -22.24 12.65
C GLY A 5 5.22 -21.16 13.70
N ALA A 6 4.65 -20.01 13.33
CA ALA A 6 4.38 -18.90 14.25
C ALA A 6 2.98 -19.02 14.89
N HIS A 7 2.84 -18.52 16.12
CA HIS A 7 1.56 -18.46 16.84
C HIS A 7 0.98 -17.04 16.80
N PRO A 8 -0.02 -16.74 15.95
CA PRO A 8 -0.63 -15.43 15.91
C PRO A 8 -1.57 -15.22 17.11
N GLU A 9 -1.48 -14.06 17.76
CA GLU A 9 -2.43 -13.60 18.76
C GLU A 9 -3.22 -12.43 18.18
N PHE A 10 -4.55 -12.48 18.24
CA PHE A 10 -5.40 -11.41 17.71
C PHE A 10 -5.79 -10.45 18.83
N LEU A 11 -5.42 -9.17 18.67
CA LEU A 11 -5.76 -8.11 19.61
C LEU A 11 -6.67 -7.11 18.92
N GLY A 12 -7.96 -7.20 19.22
CA GLY A 12 -8.99 -6.37 18.60
C GLY A 12 -9.11 -4.98 19.22
N PRO A 13 -10.04 -4.14 18.69
CA PRO A 13 -10.28 -2.78 19.19
C PRO A 13 -10.70 -2.70 20.67
N ASN A 14 -11.22 -3.81 21.21
CA ASN A 14 -11.63 -3.92 22.60
C ASN A 14 -10.49 -4.39 23.52
N ASP A 15 -9.48 -5.06 22.95
CA ASP A 15 -8.35 -5.64 23.68
C ASP A 15 -7.18 -4.64 23.76
N ILE A 16 -6.99 -3.87 22.69
CA ILE A 16 -5.97 -2.84 22.57
C ILE A 16 -6.61 -1.47 22.39
N GLN A 17 -6.32 -0.55 23.31
CA GLN A 17 -6.73 0.86 23.24
C GLN A 17 -5.54 1.77 22.89
N LEU A 18 -4.94 1.53 21.72
CA LEU A 18 -3.83 2.34 21.18
C LEU A 18 -4.17 3.83 21.19
N GLY A 19 -3.40 4.62 21.95
CA GLY A 19 -3.52 6.08 22.01
C GLY A 19 -4.73 6.61 22.80
N LYS A 20 -5.53 5.74 23.46
CA LYS A 20 -6.68 6.15 24.29
C LYS A 20 -6.39 6.15 25.78
N LYS A 21 -5.77 5.08 26.30
CA LYS A 21 -5.39 4.96 27.72
C LYS A 21 -3.87 4.93 27.92
N GLU A 22 -3.14 4.48 26.91
CA GLU A 22 -1.69 4.37 26.93
C GLU A 22 -1.14 4.93 25.60
N SER A 23 0.08 5.49 25.65
CA SER A 23 0.70 6.04 24.46
C SER A 23 1.05 4.92 23.48
N ILE A 24 0.95 5.19 22.17
CA ILE A 24 1.31 4.19 21.14
C ILE A 24 2.78 3.76 21.29
N SER A 25 3.66 4.66 21.74
CA SER A 25 5.07 4.38 22.00
C SER A 25 5.25 3.35 23.12
N ASP A 26 4.50 3.47 24.22
CA ASP A 26 4.64 2.55 25.34
C ASP A 26 4.06 1.17 25.00
N THR A 27 2.89 1.15 24.34
CA THR A 27 2.35 -0.10 23.77
C THR A 27 3.32 -0.74 22.79
N ALA A 28 4.00 0.03 21.93
CA ALA A 28 5.00 -0.49 20.99
C ALA A 28 6.15 -1.21 21.69
N LYS A 29 6.70 -0.60 22.76
CA LYS A 29 7.82 -1.18 23.54
C LYS A 29 7.39 -2.46 24.24
N VAL A 30 6.19 -2.48 24.83
CA VAL A 30 5.64 -3.67 25.50
C VAL A 30 5.47 -4.81 24.49
N LEU A 31 4.78 -4.56 23.37
CA LEU A 31 4.58 -5.57 22.33
C LEU A 31 5.91 -6.04 21.74
N GLY A 32 6.86 -5.13 21.49
CA GLY A 32 8.18 -5.49 20.96
C GLY A 32 9.03 -6.35 21.90
N SER A 33 8.74 -6.32 23.21
CA SER A 33 9.38 -7.20 24.20
C SER A 33 8.77 -8.60 24.26
N MET A 34 7.52 -8.76 23.80
CA MET A 34 6.75 -10.00 23.90
C MET A 34 6.64 -10.76 22.57
N PHE A 35 6.62 -10.03 21.45
CA PHE A 35 6.41 -10.57 20.12
C PHE A 35 7.62 -10.34 19.21
N ASP A 36 7.82 -11.23 18.25
CA ASP A 36 8.90 -11.13 17.26
C ASP A 36 8.53 -10.26 16.05
N GLY A 37 7.26 -9.89 15.90
CA GLY A 37 6.77 -8.97 14.88
C GLY A 37 5.33 -8.57 15.13
N ILE A 38 4.91 -7.43 14.56
CA ILE A 38 3.61 -6.82 14.82
C ILE A 38 2.92 -6.55 13.48
N GLU A 39 1.72 -7.08 13.28
CA GLU A 39 0.84 -6.62 12.21
C GLU A 39 -0.07 -5.51 12.76
N PHE A 40 -0.23 -4.44 11.98
CA PHE A 40 -1.10 -3.33 12.34
C PHE A 40 -2.10 -3.04 11.24
N ARG A 41 -3.37 -2.99 11.65
CA ARG A 41 -4.49 -2.53 10.84
C ARG A 41 -5.21 -1.42 11.57
N GLY A 42 -5.30 -0.25 10.96
CA GLY A 42 -5.91 0.93 11.56
C GLY A 42 -6.09 2.07 10.56
N PHE A 43 -6.26 3.28 11.07
CA PHE A 43 -6.53 4.46 10.24
C PHE A 43 -5.24 5.23 9.95
N LYS A 44 -4.55 5.69 10.99
CA LYS A 44 -3.44 6.63 10.85
C LYS A 44 -2.13 5.94 10.51
N GLN A 45 -1.49 6.42 9.45
CA GLN A 45 -0.14 6.01 9.08
C GLN A 45 0.91 6.36 10.15
N SER A 46 0.71 7.44 10.90
CA SER A 46 1.60 7.80 12.01
C SER A 46 1.69 6.72 13.09
N ASP A 47 0.60 5.98 13.30
CA ASP A 47 0.53 5.00 14.39
C ASP A 47 1.40 3.78 14.05
N VAL A 48 1.37 3.31 12.80
CA VAL A 48 2.26 2.25 12.33
C VAL A 48 3.73 2.68 12.28
N GLU A 49 4.00 3.96 11.97
CA GLU A 49 5.36 4.51 12.00
C GLU A 49 5.93 4.57 13.43
N ILE A 50 5.13 4.97 14.42
CA ILE A 50 5.52 4.96 15.83
C ILE A 50 5.75 3.52 16.30
N LEU A 51 4.84 2.59 15.98
CA LEU A 51 5.01 1.17 16.29
C LEU A 51 6.32 0.62 15.72
N ALA A 52 6.63 0.92 14.45
CA ALA A 52 7.86 0.50 13.81
C ALA A 52 9.11 1.10 14.46
N LYS A 53 9.04 2.38 14.84
CA LYS A 53 10.17 3.08 15.47
C LYS A 53 10.46 2.56 16.88
N ASP A 54 9.43 2.34 17.68
CA ASP A 54 9.58 2.16 19.13
C ASP A 54 9.51 0.70 19.58
N SER A 55 8.97 -0.23 18.77
CA SER A 55 8.92 -1.65 19.13
C SER A 55 10.26 -2.38 18.99
N GLY A 56 11.16 -1.90 18.13
CA GLY A 56 12.39 -2.60 17.78
C GLY A 56 12.18 -3.93 17.04
N ARG A 57 10.96 -4.19 16.55
CA ARG A 57 10.58 -5.40 15.80
C ARG A 57 10.08 -5.04 14.40
N PRO A 58 10.10 -5.98 13.44
CA PRO A 58 9.39 -5.81 12.18
C PRO A 58 7.90 -5.49 12.42
N VAL A 59 7.42 -4.42 11.77
CA VAL A 59 6.01 -4.03 11.81
C VAL A 59 5.45 -4.05 10.38
N TRP A 60 4.38 -4.81 10.18
CA TRP A 60 3.69 -4.94 8.90
C TRP A 60 2.42 -4.11 8.89
N ASN A 61 2.30 -3.17 7.94
CA ASN A 61 1.06 -2.45 7.70
C ASN A 61 0.08 -3.35 6.92
N GLY A 62 -0.96 -3.84 7.58
CA GLY A 62 -2.03 -4.59 6.94
C GLY A 62 -3.00 -3.70 6.16
N LEU A 63 -3.31 -2.52 6.68
CA LEU A 63 -4.13 -1.49 6.05
C LEU A 63 -4.07 -0.19 6.87
N THR A 64 -3.82 0.94 6.21
CA THR A 64 -4.06 2.30 6.71
C THR A 64 -4.88 3.12 5.72
N ASP A 65 -5.33 4.30 6.15
CA ASP A 65 -6.01 5.28 5.27
C ASP A 65 -5.12 5.73 4.11
N VAL A 66 -3.80 5.58 4.24
CA VAL A 66 -2.82 6.01 3.25
C VAL A 66 -2.34 4.85 2.36
N TRP A 67 -2.10 3.67 2.94
CA TRP A 67 -1.47 2.55 2.23
C TRP A 67 -2.17 1.21 2.46
N HIS A 68 -2.18 0.38 1.43
CA HIS A 68 -2.57 -1.03 1.51
C HIS A 68 -1.52 -1.91 0.79
N PRO A 69 -0.32 -2.06 1.37
CA PRO A 69 0.82 -2.68 0.68
C PRO A 69 0.66 -4.19 0.50
N THR A 70 -0.02 -4.88 1.42
CA THR A 70 -0.28 -6.33 1.37
C THR A 70 -1.17 -6.70 0.20
N GLN A 71 -2.21 -5.91 -0.09
CA GLN A 71 -3.06 -6.09 -1.27
C GLN A 71 -2.25 -5.96 -2.56
N MET A 72 -1.36 -4.97 -2.64
CA MET A 72 -0.53 -4.77 -3.83
C MET A 72 0.38 -5.97 -4.09
N LEU A 73 0.98 -6.55 -3.05
CA LEU A 73 1.80 -7.77 -3.21
C LEU A 73 0.99 -8.92 -3.82
N ALA A 74 -0.24 -9.14 -3.37
CA ALA A 74 -1.12 -10.16 -3.92
C ALA A 74 -1.51 -9.86 -5.38
N ASP A 75 -1.87 -8.61 -5.69
CA ASP A 75 -2.26 -8.19 -7.04
C ASP A 75 -1.10 -8.37 -8.04
N PHE A 76 0.09 -7.86 -7.70
CA PHE A 76 1.26 -7.98 -8.57
C PHE A 76 1.78 -9.42 -8.66
N MET A 77 1.63 -10.24 -7.62
CA MET A 77 1.92 -11.67 -7.70
C MET A 77 0.98 -12.35 -8.71
N THR A 78 -0.32 -12.08 -8.64
CA THR A 78 -1.33 -12.61 -9.56
C THR A 78 -1.04 -12.19 -11.01
N ILE A 79 -0.67 -10.93 -11.25
CA ILE A 79 -0.29 -10.43 -12.58
C ILE A 79 0.96 -11.16 -13.06
N LYS A 80 1.98 -11.31 -12.21
CA LYS A 80 3.21 -12.04 -12.57
C LYS A 80 2.93 -13.51 -12.91
N GLU A 81 2.02 -14.16 -12.21
CA GLU A 81 1.60 -15.54 -12.50
C GLU A 81 0.92 -15.67 -13.87
N HIS A 82 0.07 -14.70 -14.24
CA HIS A 82 -0.64 -14.71 -15.51
C HIS A 82 0.24 -14.33 -16.70
N PHE A 83 1.15 -13.37 -16.54
CA PHE A 83 1.94 -12.79 -17.63
C PHE A 83 3.42 -13.23 -17.63
N GLY A 84 3.88 -13.93 -16.59
CA GLY A 84 5.26 -14.41 -16.43
C GLY A 84 6.30 -13.35 -16.04
N HIS A 85 5.96 -12.06 -16.16
CA HIS A 85 6.83 -10.93 -15.84
C HIS A 85 6.01 -9.73 -15.37
N LEU A 86 6.67 -8.70 -14.86
CA LEU A 86 6.03 -7.44 -14.42
C LEU A 86 6.56 -6.22 -15.16
N GLN A 87 7.85 -6.19 -15.50
CA GLN A 87 8.43 -5.04 -16.18
C GLN A 87 7.70 -4.76 -17.50
N ASP A 88 7.53 -3.48 -17.83
CA ASP A 88 6.90 -2.99 -19.06
C ASP A 88 5.39 -3.28 -19.23
N LEU A 89 4.78 -4.07 -18.33
CA LEU A 89 3.33 -4.19 -18.28
C LEU A 89 2.69 -2.83 -17.96
N THR A 90 1.50 -2.59 -18.49
CA THR A 90 0.76 -1.34 -18.26
C THR A 90 -0.59 -1.61 -17.61
N LEU A 91 -0.82 -1.01 -16.45
CA LEU A 91 -2.08 -1.06 -15.71
C LEU A 91 -2.74 0.30 -15.68
N ALA A 92 -4.07 0.32 -15.82
CA ALA A 92 -4.86 1.51 -15.64
C ALA A 92 -5.79 1.38 -14.43
N TYR A 93 -5.84 2.43 -13.62
CA TYR A 93 -6.82 2.60 -12.56
C TYR A 93 -7.75 3.75 -12.92
N VAL A 94 -9.06 3.51 -12.82
CA VAL A 94 -10.10 4.51 -13.14
C VAL A 94 -11.00 4.69 -11.93
N GLY A 95 -11.12 5.91 -11.42
CA GLY A 95 -11.96 6.21 -10.26
C GLY A 95 -11.36 7.28 -9.33
N ASP A 96 -11.58 7.17 -8.02
CA ASP A 96 -10.96 8.07 -7.04
C ASP A 96 -9.48 7.73 -6.89
N GLY A 97 -8.62 8.57 -7.49
CA GLY A 97 -7.17 8.44 -7.44
C GLY A 97 -6.53 8.85 -6.12
N ARG A 98 -7.28 9.39 -5.15
CA ARG A 98 -6.76 9.74 -3.82
C ARG A 98 -6.79 8.58 -2.83
N ASN A 99 -7.56 7.54 -3.11
CA ASN A 99 -7.73 6.44 -2.18
C ASN A 99 -6.42 5.64 -2.00
N ASN A 100 -6.36 4.89 -0.91
CA ASN A 100 -5.19 4.09 -0.54
C ASN A 100 -4.83 3.05 -1.61
N VAL A 101 -5.81 2.46 -2.31
CA VAL A 101 -5.57 1.50 -3.39
C VAL A 101 -4.84 2.15 -4.57
N ALA A 102 -5.34 3.27 -5.08
CA ALA A 102 -4.74 4.00 -6.19
C ALA A 102 -3.32 4.50 -5.83
N ASN A 103 -3.14 5.04 -4.62
CA ASN A 103 -1.83 5.46 -4.13
C ASN A 103 -0.86 4.27 -4.06
N SER A 104 -1.31 3.14 -3.49
CA SER A 104 -0.50 1.94 -3.33
C SER A 104 -0.15 1.32 -4.68
N LEU A 105 -1.09 1.31 -5.64
CA LEU A 105 -0.87 0.80 -6.99
C LEU A 105 0.16 1.66 -7.75
N LEU A 106 0.05 2.98 -7.63
CA LEU A 106 0.96 3.94 -8.25
C LEU A 106 2.40 3.75 -7.78
N VAL A 107 2.61 3.69 -6.46
CA VAL A 107 3.95 3.58 -5.87
C VAL A 107 4.50 2.17 -6.05
N THR A 108 3.70 1.13 -5.83
CA THR A 108 4.17 -0.26 -5.99
C THR A 108 4.51 -0.56 -7.45
N GLY A 109 3.66 -0.16 -8.40
CA GLY A 109 3.97 -0.30 -9.82
C GLY A 109 5.24 0.44 -10.21
N ALA A 110 5.43 1.66 -9.69
CA ALA A 110 6.67 2.41 -9.87
C ALA A 110 7.91 1.70 -9.33
N ILE A 111 7.82 0.98 -8.20
CA ILE A 111 8.93 0.19 -7.64
C ILE A 111 9.20 -1.06 -8.48
N LEU A 112 8.15 -1.76 -8.93
CA LEU A 112 8.24 -3.05 -9.61
C LEU A 112 8.54 -2.95 -11.11
N GLY A 113 8.57 -1.75 -11.69
CA GLY A 113 8.80 -1.55 -13.12
C GLY A 113 7.55 -1.66 -13.97
N VAL A 114 6.36 -1.62 -13.36
CA VAL A 114 5.07 -1.64 -14.04
C VAL A 114 4.68 -0.20 -14.39
N ASN A 115 4.23 0.02 -15.62
CA ASN A 115 3.68 1.30 -16.05
C ASN A 115 2.29 1.47 -15.43
N ILE A 116 2.05 2.58 -14.75
CA ILE A 116 0.76 2.85 -14.10
C ILE A 116 0.15 4.12 -14.68
N THR A 117 -1.10 4.02 -15.11
CA THR A 117 -1.93 5.14 -15.54
C THR A 117 -3.10 5.31 -14.57
N ILE A 118 -3.19 6.46 -13.89
CA ILE A 118 -4.37 6.82 -13.11
C ILE A 118 -5.23 7.77 -13.92
N ILE A 119 -6.48 7.38 -14.14
CA ILE A 119 -7.49 8.19 -14.81
C ILE A 119 -8.50 8.61 -13.74
N SER A 120 -8.49 9.89 -13.42
CA SER A 120 -9.28 10.45 -12.33
C SER A 120 -9.60 11.92 -12.63
N PRO A 121 -10.81 12.41 -12.27
CA PRO A 121 -11.08 13.83 -12.22
C PRO A 121 -9.99 14.58 -11.45
N GLU A 122 -9.69 15.82 -11.86
CA GLU A 122 -8.58 16.60 -11.29
C GLU A 122 -8.69 16.75 -9.75
N SER A 123 -9.91 16.94 -9.24
CA SER A 123 -10.21 17.03 -7.80
C SER A 123 -10.01 15.72 -7.02
N LEU A 124 -9.91 14.60 -7.73
CA LEU A 124 -9.76 13.25 -7.20
C LEU A 124 -8.38 12.63 -7.53
N GLN A 125 -7.43 13.39 -8.06
CA GLN A 125 -6.11 12.87 -8.37
C GLN A 125 -5.25 12.61 -7.12
N PRO A 126 -4.26 11.69 -7.19
CA PRO A 126 -3.33 11.43 -6.09
C PRO A 126 -2.66 12.72 -5.63
N ALA A 127 -2.45 12.85 -4.32
CA ALA A 127 -1.74 14.00 -3.76
C ALA A 127 -0.34 14.14 -4.38
N LEU A 128 0.12 15.38 -4.57
CA LEU A 128 1.38 15.67 -5.27
C LEU A 128 2.59 14.94 -4.66
N GLU A 129 2.62 14.77 -3.34
CA GLU A 129 3.68 14.03 -2.65
C GLU A 129 3.71 12.54 -3.04
N ILE A 130 2.55 11.90 -3.23
CA ILE A 130 2.46 10.54 -3.73
C ILE A 130 2.94 10.46 -5.18
N GLN A 131 2.56 11.44 -6.01
CA GLN A 131 3.03 11.51 -7.40
C GLN A 131 4.55 11.64 -7.48
N LYS A 132 5.14 12.53 -6.67
CA LYS A 132 6.60 12.70 -6.56
C LYS A 132 7.28 11.42 -6.10
N LEU A 133 6.73 10.74 -5.10
CA LEU A 133 7.24 9.48 -4.58
C LEU A 133 7.23 8.39 -5.67
N ALA A 134 6.12 8.23 -6.39
CA ALA A 134 6.03 7.30 -7.50
C ALA A 134 7.05 7.62 -8.60
N ARG A 135 7.15 8.89 -9.03
CA ARG A 135 8.14 9.32 -10.04
C ARG A 135 9.58 9.03 -9.61
N LYS A 136 9.90 9.20 -8.33
CA LYS A 136 11.23 8.86 -7.77
C LYS A 136 11.58 7.39 -7.97
N TYR A 137 10.63 6.49 -7.74
CA TYR A 137 10.85 5.05 -7.94
C TYR A 137 10.82 4.66 -9.42
N ALA A 138 9.92 5.26 -10.21
CA ALA A 138 9.84 5.06 -11.65
C ALA A 138 11.14 5.39 -12.37
N MET A 139 11.87 6.42 -11.94
CA MET A 139 13.21 6.72 -12.48
C MET A 139 14.22 5.58 -12.27
N LYS A 140 14.10 4.82 -11.16
CA LYS A 140 14.99 3.71 -10.85
C LYS A 140 14.60 2.44 -11.61
N SER A 141 13.30 2.15 -11.68
CA SER A 141 12.77 0.95 -12.34
C SER A 141 12.59 1.11 -13.85
N ARG A 142 12.65 2.35 -14.35
CA ARG A 142 12.34 2.78 -15.73
C ARG A 142 10.87 2.62 -16.13
N SER A 143 9.96 2.49 -15.17
CA SER A 143 8.53 2.49 -15.48
C SER A 143 8.01 3.88 -15.85
N LYS A 144 6.85 3.90 -16.50
CA LYS A 144 6.13 5.10 -16.90
C LYS A 144 4.92 5.30 -16.00
N ILE A 145 4.84 6.49 -15.41
CA ILE A 145 3.71 6.89 -14.57
C ILE A 145 2.95 8.02 -15.26
N SER A 146 1.65 7.84 -15.46
CA SER A 146 0.75 8.82 -16.07
C SER A 146 -0.45 9.09 -15.17
N ILE A 147 -0.82 10.36 -15.02
CA ILE A 147 -2.01 10.78 -14.30
C ILE A 147 -2.78 11.69 -15.25
N ARG A 148 -4.05 11.35 -15.50
CA ARG A 148 -4.87 11.92 -16.56
C ARG A 148 -6.31 12.12 -16.10
N THR A 149 -7.00 13.03 -16.77
CA THR A 149 -8.44 13.28 -16.59
C THR A 149 -9.28 12.69 -17.72
N ASP A 150 -8.67 12.34 -18.85
CA ASP A 150 -9.33 11.75 -20.01
C ASP A 150 -9.08 10.23 -20.10
N LEU A 151 -9.98 9.54 -20.82
CA LEU A 151 -9.87 8.11 -21.09
C LEU A 151 -8.89 7.78 -22.23
N ASN A 152 -8.23 8.79 -22.80
CA ASN A 152 -7.33 8.58 -23.93
C ASN A 152 -6.04 7.89 -23.45
N GLY A 153 -5.66 6.80 -24.13
CA GLY A 153 -4.47 6.02 -23.78
C GLY A 153 -4.73 4.70 -23.04
N LEU A 154 -6.00 4.32 -22.86
CA LEU A 154 -6.37 2.98 -22.37
C LEU A 154 -6.10 1.86 -23.40
N GLU A 155 -5.83 2.20 -24.66
CA GLU A 155 -5.68 1.26 -25.79
C GLU A 155 -4.57 0.22 -25.60
N ASN A 156 -3.60 0.48 -24.72
CA ASN A 156 -2.48 -0.41 -24.42
C ASN A 156 -2.46 -0.93 -22.97
N CYS A 157 -3.56 -0.80 -22.23
CA CYS A 157 -3.63 -1.23 -20.83
C CYS A 157 -4.13 -2.67 -20.72
N LEU A 158 -3.45 -3.49 -19.90
CA LEU A 158 -3.74 -4.92 -19.74
C LEU A 158 -4.93 -5.20 -18.81
N GLY A 159 -5.43 -4.19 -18.10
CA GLY A 159 -6.60 -4.30 -17.22
C GLY A 159 -7.06 -2.94 -16.69
N GLN A 160 -8.36 -2.83 -16.45
CA GLN A 160 -8.98 -1.69 -15.77
C GLN A 160 -9.27 -2.09 -14.32
N TYR A 161 -8.60 -1.43 -13.37
CA TYR A 161 -8.93 -1.54 -11.96
C TYR A 161 -9.89 -0.41 -11.59
N GLY A 162 -11.10 -0.75 -11.18
CA GLY A 162 -12.09 0.17 -10.64
C GLY A 162 -12.92 -0.53 -9.59
N TRP A 163 -12.89 -0.04 -8.36
CA TRP A 163 -13.82 -0.47 -7.32
C TRP A 163 -15.02 0.47 -7.36
N GLY A 164 -16.18 -0.08 -7.77
CA GLY A 164 -17.47 0.58 -7.58
C GLY A 164 -17.71 0.80 -6.09
N SER A 165 -18.26 1.98 -5.79
CA SER A 165 -18.75 2.49 -4.50
C SER A 165 -19.06 1.47 -3.41
#